data_AF-A0A3D8QYV6-F1
#
_entry.id   AF-A0A3D8QYV6-F1
#
_cell.length_a   1.000
_cell.length_b   1.000
_cell.length_c   1.000
_cell.angle_alpha   90.00
_cell.angle_beta   90.00
_cell.angle_gamma   90.00
#
_symmetry.space_group_name_H-M   'P 1'
#
loop_
_entity.id
_entity.type
_entity.pdbx_description
1 polymer ?
#
loop_
_entity_poly.entity_id
_entity_poly.type
_entity_poly.pdbx_seq_one_letter_code
_entity_poly.pdbx_strand_id
1 'polypeptide(L)'
;MKFLINLLTFSLLSSVALGFPITDGPPTLLKCLEKPPVPSVETLKAHLNVPAKDTCMFFTGQTMVAAEIYAESQTPEKEVLLNLDIDGWAAYEENSDDYAPECPLSFAYQEPYLVAGVGWVQIDLDQYWDNMSQAFTEICSGSITLSIPPSAEIPRDSVFARIEWPAIQRGNNIDSIYAVKLDTGDADGTPLSAPTLLWSRCG
;
A
#
# COMPACT_ATOMS: atom_id res chain seq x y z
N MET A 1 -37.32 -25.59 37.84
CA MET A 1 -37.37 -24.12 37.89
C MET A 1 -35.98 -23.45 37.78
N LYS A 2 -35.00 -24.06 37.07
CA LYS A 2 -33.64 -23.49 36.87
C LYS A 2 -33.18 -23.42 35.41
N PHE A 3 -34.00 -23.86 34.46
CA PHE A 3 -33.62 -23.95 33.03
C PHE A 3 -34.27 -22.88 32.13
N LEU A 4 -35.21 -22.08 32.65
CA LEU A 4 -35.92 -21.06 31.86
C LEU A 4 -35.32 -19.65 31.98
N ILE A 5 -34.42 -19.42 32.93
CA ILE A 5 -33.86 -18.07 33.19
C ILE A 5 -32.59 -17.81 32.34
N ASN A 6 -31.89 -18.86 31.88
CA ASN A 6 -30.67 -18.69 31.09
C ASN A 6 -30.88 -18.49 29.58
N LEU A 7 -32.09 -18.73 29.06
CA LEU A 7 -32.37 -18.44 27.64
C LEU A 7 -32.80 -17.00 27.39
N LEU A 8 -33.37 -16.32 28.40
CA LEU A 8 -33.85 -14.94 28.23
C LEU A 8 -32.74 -13.88 28.37
N THR A 9 -31.64 -14.21 29.04
CA THR A 9 -30.48 -13.31 29.18
C THR A 9 -29.52 -13.37 27.98
N PHE A 10 -29.53 -14.44 27.19
CA PHE A 10 -28.70 -14.52 25.99
C PHE A 10 -29.34 -13.83 24.77
N SER A 11 -30.67 -13.76 24.71
CA SER A 11 -31.37 -13.04 23.65
C SER A 11 -31.39 -11.51 23.81
N LEU A 12 -31.13 -10.98 25.01
CA LEU A 12 -31.12 -9.53 25.24
C LEU A 12 -29.77 -8.85 24.94
N LEU A 13 -28.67 -9.60 24.85
CA LEU A 13 -27.35 -9.03 24.51
C LEU A 13 -27.06 -9.05 23.00
N SER A 14 -27.78 -9.85 22.21
CA SER A 14 -27.67 -9.81 20.75
C SER A 14 -28.39 -8.62 20.10
N SER A 15 -29.11 -7.80 20.89
CA SER A 15 -29.93 -6.70 20.37
C SER A 15 -29.26 -5.32 20.43
N VAL A 16 -28.03 -5.21 20.96
CA VAL A 16 -27.29 -3.93 21.03
C VAL A 16 -26.44 -3.69 19.76
N ALA A 17 -26.37 -4.65 18.84
CA ALA A 17 -25.60 -4.53 17.60
C ALA A 17 -26.39 -3.93 16.42
N LEU A 18 -27.65 -3.54 16.60
CA LEU A 18 -28.46 -2.94 15.54
C LEU A 18 -28.63 -1.44 15.77
N GLY A 19 -27.74 -0.68 15.12
CA GLY A 19 -28.00 0.68 14.65
C GLY A 19 -28.40 1.68 15.71
N PHE A 20 -27.45 2.15 16.52
CA PHE A 20 -27.54 3.54 16.96
C PHE A 20 -27.21 4.42 15.75
N PRO A 21 -28.12 5.24 15.23
CA PRO A 21 -27.71 6.31 14.35
C PRO A 21 -26.85 7.24 15.18
N ILE A 22 -25.53 7.19 14.99
CA ILE A 22 -24.62 8.17 15.56
C ILE A 22 -24.82 9.43 14.72
N THR A 23 -25.92 10.14 14.94
CA THR A 23 -26.23 11.40 14.26
C THR A 23 -26.07 12.61 15.17
N ASP A 24 -25.90 12.38 16.48
CA ASP A 24 -25.83 13.44 17.51
C ASP A 24 -24.48 13.46 18.26
N GLY A 25 -23.40 13.04 17.59
CA GLY A 25 -22.03 13.14 18.11
C GLY A 25 -21.39 14.52 17.88
N PRO A 26 -20.32 14.88 18.60
CA PRO A 26 -19.45 15.99 18.22
C PRO A 26 -19.07 15.90 16.73
N PRO A 27 -18.99 17.02 15.98
CA PRO A 27 -18.71 17.02 14.55
C PRO A 27 -17.46 16.21 14.15
N THR A 28 -16.45 16.17 15.02
CA THR A 28 -15.22 15.40 14.84
C THR A 28 -15.44 13.89 14.89
N LEU A 29 -16.31 13.40 15.79
CA LEU A 29 -16.67 11.98 15.88
C LEU A 29 -17.57 11.54 14.72
N LEU A 30 -18.43 12.43 14.22
CA LEU A 30 -19.21 12.17 13.01
C LEU A 30 -18.31 12.05 11.77
N LYS A 31 -17.25 12.86 11.69
CA LYS A 31 -16.26 12.80 10.61
C LYS A 31 -15.46 11.48 10.60
N CYS A 32 -15.19 10.89 11.78
CA CYS A 32 -14.59 9.55 11.86
C CYS A 32 -15.50 8.43 11.33
N LEU A 33 -16.80 8.70 11.16
CA LEU A 33 -17.79 7.74 10.64
C LEU A 33 -18.08 7.98 9.15
N GLU A 34 -17.41 8.94 8.53
CA GLU A 34 -17.46 9.13 7.10
C GLU A 34 -16.36 8.32 6.44
N LYS A 35 -16.67 7.74 5.27
CA LYS A 35 -15.68 7.06 4.45
C LYS A 35 -14.61 8.06 4.00
N PRO A 36 -13.33 7.88 4.36
CA PRO A 36 -12.31 8.82 3.95
C PRO A 36 -12.08 8.77 2.44
N PRO A 37 -11.69 9.89 1.81
CA PRO A 37 -11.33 9.90 0.41
C PRO A 37 -10.03 9.10 0.19
N VAL A 38 -9.92 8.41 -0.94
CA VAL A 38 -8.65 7.82 -1.38
C VAL A 38 -7.65 8.96 -1.64
N PRO A 39 -6.47 8.97 -0.99
CA PRO A 39 -5.52 10.06 -1.13
C PRO A 39 -4.98 10.14 -2.56
N SER A 40 -4.72 11.37 -3.02
CA SER A 40 -4.15 11.59 -4.35
C SER A 40 -2.64 11.31 -4.37
N VAL A 41 -2.07 11.16 -5.56
CA VAL A 41 -0.63 10.98 -5.76
C VAL A 41 0.19 12.10 -5.11
N GLU A 42 -0.22 13.37 -5.26
CA GLU A 42 0.50 14.50 -4.67
C GLU A 42 0.43 14.50 -3.14
N THR A 43 -0.71 14.09 -2.60
CA THR A 43 -0.89 13.92 -1.15
C THR A 43 0.09 12.85 -0.66
N LEU A 44 0.09 11.66 -1.28
CA LEU A 44 1.00 10.54 -0.95
C LEU A 44 2.48 10.92 -1.01
N LYS A 45 2.90 11.63 -2.06
CA LYS A 45 4.29 12.11 -2.20
C LYS A 45 4.76 12.98 -1.04
N ALA A 46 3.86 13.74 -0.42
CA ALA A 46 4.21 14.60 0.69
C ALA A 46 4.45 13.84 2.00
N HIS A 47 3.94 12.61 2.15
CA HIS A 47 4.10 11.80 3.37
C HIS A 47 5.13 10.68 3.20
N LEU A 48 5.47 10.32 1.96
CA LEU A 48 6.52 9.35 1.71
C LEU A 48 7.90 9.98 1.94
N ASN A 49 8.75 9.27 2.69
CA ASN A 49 10.17 9.59 2.73
C ASN A 49 10.76 9.44 1.33
N VAL A 50 11.53 10.43 0.89
CA VAL A 50 12.19 10.40 -0.42
C VAL A 50 13.33 9.39 -0.37
N PRO A 51 13.30 8.32 -1.18
CA PRO A 51 14.36 7.32 -1.20
C PRO A 51 15.70 7.92 -1.64
N ALA A 52 16.79 7.34 -1.15
CA ALA A 52 18.10 7.69 -1.67
C ALA A 52 18.22 7.37 -3.18
N LYS A 53 19.12 8.09 -3.87
CA LYS A 53 19.36 7.82 -5.29
C LYS A 53 19.83 6.37 -5.47
N ASP A 54 19.32 5.71 -6.50
CA ASP A 54 19.66 4.32 -6.87
C ASP A 54 19.23 3.26 -5.83
N THR A 55 18.39 3.58 -4.83
CA THR A 55 17.92 2.59 -3.82
C THR A 55 16.54 2.02 -4.10
N CYS A 56 15.71 2.65 -4.94
CA CYS A 56 14.35 2.14 -5.18
C CYS A 56 14.32 0.75 -5.84
N MET A 57 13.45 -0.10 -5.33
CA MET A 57 13.15 -1.42 -5.85
C MET A 57 11.65 -1.66 -5.99
N PHE A 58 11.29 -2.26 -7.12
CA PHE A 58 9.93 -2.62 -7.51
C PHE A 58 9.84 -4.14 -7.71
N PHE A 59 8.63 -4.69 -7.73
CA PHE A 59 8.40 -6.12 -7.92
C PHE A 59 7.17 -6.37 -8.79
N THR A 60 7.14 -7.53 -9.46
CA THR A 60 6.01 -7.94 -10.29
C THR A 60 5.95 -9.45 -10.43
N GLY A 61 4.80 -10.01 -10.81
CA GLY A 61 4.68 -11.45 -11.06
C GLY A 61 4.90 -12.32 -9.82
N GLN A 62 4.32 -11.92 -8.68
CA GLN A 62 4.38 -12.65 -7.40
C GLN A 62 5.76 -12.74 -6.75
N THR A 63 6.68 -11.83 -7.08
CA THR A 63 8.03 -11.80 -6.48
C THR A 63 8.14 -10.94 -5.22
N MET A 64 7.03 -10.47 -4.65
CA MET A 64 6.99 -9.51 -3.53
C MET A 64 7.84 -9.96 -2.33
N VAL A 65 7.56 -11.15 -1.78
CA VAL A 65 8.27 -11.67 -0.59
C VAL A 65 9.77 -11.83 -0.85
N ALA A 66 10.15 -12.39 -2.01
CA ALA A 66 11.56 -12.51 -2.35
C ALA A 66 12.21 -11.14 -2.58
N ALA A 67 11.48 -10.17 -3.12
CA ALA A 67 11.96 -8.82 -3.36
C ALA A 67 12.27 -8.07 -2.06
N GLU A 68 11.43 -8.21 -1.04
CA GLU A 68 11.66 -7.66 0.31
C GLU A 68 12.97 -8.20 0.90
N ILE A 69 13.12 -9.52 0.93
CA ILE A 69 14.32 -10.16 1.50
C ILE A 69 15.57 -9.80 0.68
N TYR A 70 15.46 -9.77 -0.65
CA TYR A 70 16.55 -9.32 -1.51
C TYR A 70 16.92 -7.86 -1.19
N ALA A 71 15.93 -6.97 -1.04
CA ALA A 71 16.13 -5.55 -0.79
C ALA A 71 16.91 -5.29 0.51
N GLU A 72 16.52 -5.97 1.60
CA GLU A 72 17.19 -5.92 2.91
C GLU A 72 18.64 -6.41 2.85
N SER A 73 18.95 -7.36 1.95
CA SER A 73 20.30 -7.94 1.81
C SER A 73 21.29 -7.07 1.03
N GLN A 74 20.84 -6.00 0.36
CA GLN A 74 21.71 -5.17 -0.49
C GLN A 74 22.51 -4.14 0.31
N THR A 75 23.60 -3.63 -0.28
CA THR A 75 24.36 -2.50 0.27
C THR A 75 24.69 -1.48 -0.85
N PRO A 76 24.09 -0.28 -0.85
CA PRO A 76 23.06 0.18 0.10
C PRO A 76 21.78 -0.66 0.01
N GLU A 77 21.05 -0.70 1.12
CA GLU A 77 19.74 -1.34 1.20
C GLU A 77 18.80 -0.76 0.12
N LYS A 78 17.97 -1.62 -0.46
CA LYS A 78 16.96 -1.17 -1.42
C LYS A 78 15.67 -0.84 -0.70
N GLU A 79 15.00 0.21 -1.15
CA GLU A 79 13.71 0.63 -0.62
C GLU A 79 12.61 0.07 -1.50
N VAL A 80 11.75 -0.77 -0.92
CA VAL A 80 10.50 -1.23 -1.53
C VAL A 80 9.34 -0.45 -0.95
N LEU A 81 8.27 -0.26 -1.72
CA LEU A 81 7.11 0.53 -1.29
C LEU A 81 6.55 0.07 0.07
N LEU A 82 6.53 -1.24 0.30
CA LEU A 82 6.00 -1.84 1.54
C LEU A 82 6.81 -1.46 2.79
N ASN A 83 8.10 -1.12 2.63
CA ASN A 83 8.95 -0.65 3.74
C ASN A 83 8.75 0.84 4.03
N LEU A 84 8.09 1.58 3.13
CA LEU A 84 7.84 3.02 3.25
C LEU A 84 6.43 3.33 3.74
N ASP A 85 5.52 2.36 3.68
CA ASP A 85 4.18 2.46 4.26
C ASP A 85 4.19 2.06 5.74
N ILE A 86 5.05 2.72 6.53
CA ILE A 86 5.40 2.28 7.90
C ILE A 86 4.19 2.27 8.85
N ASP A 87 3.14 3.05 8.56
CA ASP A 87 1.97 3.18 9.43
C ASP A 87 0.62 3.25 8.67
N GLY A 88 0.63 2.95 7.36
CA GLY A 88 -0.40 3.44 6.46
C GLY A 88 -0.27 4.97 6.30
N TRP A 89 -0.97 5.55 5.34
CA TRP A 89 -1.24 6.99 5.26
C TRP A 89 -1.92 7.60 6.53
N ALA A 90 -2.06 6.82 7.60
CA ALA A 90 -2.78 7.12 8.82
C ALA A 90 -1.92 7.59 10.01
N ALA A 91 -0.60 7.67 9.86
CA ALA A 91 0.24 8.29 10.87
C ALA A 91 0.03 9.81 10.84
N TYR A 92 -0.67 10.28 11.87
CA TYR A 92 -0.82 11.69 12.22
C TYR A 92 0.50 12.47 12.03
N GLU A 93 0.54 13.37 11.07
CA GLU A 93 1.49 14.47 11.06
C GLU A 93 0.77 15.72 11.57
N GLU A 94 1.39 16.45 12.51
CA GLU A 94 0.81 17.62 13.19
C GLU A 94 0.45 18.78 12.24
N ASN A 95 0.77 18.67 10.93
CA ASN A 95 0.52 19.65 9.88
C ASN A 95 0.02 19.04 8.55
N SER A 96 -0.42 17.78 8.50
CA SER A 96 -1.03 17.23 7.28
C SER A 96 -2.45 17.76 7.10
N ASP A 97 -2.92 17.88 5.85
CA ASP A 97 -4.33 18.09 5.50
C ASP A 97 -5.15 16.82 5.80
N ASP A 98 -4.95 16.20 6.97
CA ASP A 98 -5.57 14.94 7.35
C ASP A 98 -7.08 15.09 7.34
N TYR A 99 -7.73 14.11 6.70
CA TYR A 99 -9.18 14.05 6.61
C TYR A 99 -9.83 14.22 7.99
N ALA A 100 -9.24 13.62 9.02
CA ALA A 100 -9.49 13.95 10.41
C ALA A 100 -8.27 13.52 11.26
N PRO A 101 -7.44 14.45 11.75
CA PRO A 101 -6.21 14.12 12.48
C PRO A 101 -6.44 13.23 13.72
N GLU A 102 -7.60 13.37 14.36
CA GLU A 102 -8.04 12.53 15.48
C GLU A 102 -8.62 11.16 15.10
N CYS A 103 -8.81 10.87 13.81
CA CYS A 103 -9.37 9.62 13.30
C CYS A 103 -8.31 8.89 12.45
N PRO A 104 -7.70 7.82 12.96
CA PRO A 104 -6.76 7.03 12.16
C PRO A 104 -7.41 6.53 10.88
N LEU A 105 -6.88 6.96 9.72
CA LEU A 105 -7.24 6.40 8.41
C LEU A 105 -6.94 4.90 8.33
N SER A 106 -6.20 4.38 9.31
CA SER A 106 -5.88 2.98 9.50
C SER A 106 -7.08 2.09 9.81
N PHE A 107 -8.24 2.69 10.04
CA PHE A 107 -9.48 1.97 10.20
C PHE A 107 -10.17 1.68 8.86
N ALA A 108 -9.85 2.41 7.78
CA ALA A 108 -10.51 2.27 6.48
C ALA A 108 -10.31 0.90 5.83
N TYR A 109 -9.22 0.20 6.16
CA TYR A 109 -8.88 -1.14 5.63
C TYR A 109 -9.34 -2.31 6.51
N GLN A 110 -9.90 -2.05 7.70
CA GLN A 110 -10.28 -3.11 8.62
C GLN A 110 -11.71 -3.62 8.32
N GLU A 111 -11.89 -4.94 8.30
CA GLU A 111 -13.17 -5.61 8.01
C GLU A 111 -14.39 -5.03 8.77
N PRO A 112 -14.31 -4.69 10.08
CA PRO A 112 -15.44 -4.11 10.79
C PRO A 112 -15.93 -2.78 10.22
N TYR A 113 -15.03 -1.96 9.65
CA TYR A 113 -15.35 -0.67 9.05
C TYR A 113 -15.89 -0.83 7.62
N LEU A 114 -15.41 -1.84 6.89
CA LEU A 114 -16.00 -2.25 5.60
C LEU A 114 -17.46 -2.68 5.78
N VAL A 115 -17.72 -3.56 6.76
CA VAL A 115 -19.07 -4.06 7.09
C VAL A 115 -20.00 -2.92 7.54
N ALA A 116 -19.45 -1.91 8.23
CA ALA A 116 -20.19 -0.73 8.65
C ALA A 116 -20.42 0.31 7.52
N GLY A 117 -19.86 0.11 6.32
CA GLY A 117 -20.02 1.00 5.17
C GLY A 117 -19.17 2.27 5.22
N VAL A 118 -18.19 2.33 6.12
CA VAL A 118 -17.32 3.50 6.37
C VAL A 118 -15.87 3.24 5.96
N GLY A 119 -15.54 2.02 5.53
CA GLY A 119 -14.22 1.66 4.98
C GLY A 119 -14.14 1.72 3.46
N TRP A 120 -12.96 1.39 2.94
CA TRP A 120 -12.65 1.34 1.51
C TRP A 120 -13.00 -0.01 0.89
N VAL A 121 -13.96 -0.03 -0.04
CA VAL A 121 -14.23 -1.27 -0.77
C VAL A 121 -13.06 -1.57 -1.72
N GLN A 122 -13.02 -2.77 -2.30
CA GLN A 122 -11.86 -3.22 -3.10
C GLN A 122 -11.42 -2.21 -4.16
N ILE A 123 -12.35 -1.52 -4.83
CA ILE A 123 -11.99 -0.50 -5.84
C ILE A 123 -11.23 0.69 -5.26
N ASP A 124 -11.53 1.10 -4.02
CA ASP A 124 -10.85 2.19 -3.35
C ASP A 124 -9.47 1.74 -2.87
N LEU A 125 -9.36 0.50 -2.39
CA LEU A 125 -8.08 -0.11 -2.00
C LEU A 125 -7.15 -0.26 -3.22
N ASP A 126 -7.68 -0.73 -4.34
CA ASP A 126 -6.93 -0.84 -5.60
C ASP A 126 -6.46 0.55 -6.05
N GLN A 127 -7.33 1.55 -5.98
CA GLN A 127 -6.99 2.94 -6.31
C GLN A 127 -5.94 3.54 -5.37
N TYR A 128 -6.01 3.21 -4.07
CA TYR A 128 -5.02 3.62 -3.08
C TYR A 128 -3.65 3.07 -3.42
N TRP A 129 -3.54 1.76 -3.66
CA TRP A 129 -2.27 1.13 -4.02
C TRP A 129 -1.75 1.61 -5.38
N ASP A 130 -2.62 1.83 -6.36
CA ASP A 130 -2.23 2.43 -7.65
C ASP A 130 -1.68 3.87 -7.43
N ASN A 131 -2.33 4.69 -6.59
CA ASN A 131 -1.84 6.03 -6.29
C ASN A 131 -0.50 5.99 -5.51
N MET A 132 -0.36 5.05 -4.59
CA MET A 132 0.84 4.86 -3.78
C MET A 132 2.04 4.40 -4.62
N SER A 133 1.84 3.42 -5.49
CA SER A 133 2.85 2.97 -6.46
C SER A 133 3.27 4.09 -7.42
N GLN A 134 2.32 4.91 -7.89
CA GLN A 134 2.67 6.08 -8.70
C GLN A 134 3.47 7.11 -7.89
N ALA A 135 3.05 7.45 -6.67
CA ALA A 135 3.74 8.40 -5.80
C ALA A 135 5.18 7.96 -5.54
N PHE A 136 5.38 6.70 -5.15
CA PHE A 136 6.70 6.10 -4.95
C PHE A 136 7.56 6.16 -6.22
N THR A 137 6.97 5.84 -7.38
CA THR A 137 7.68 5.96 -8.67
C THR A 137 8.16 7.37 -8.95
N GLU A 138 7.34 8.39 -8.64
CA GLU A 138 7.66 9.79 -8.92
C GLU A 138 8.75 10.37 -7.99
N ILE A 139 8.87 9.88 -6.75
CA ILE A 139 9.92 10.30 -5.80
C ILE A 139 11.24 9.54 -5.98
N CYS A 140 11.22 8.37 -6.61
CA CYS A 140 12.42 7.60 -6.94
C CYS A 140 13.31 8.32 -7.97
N SER A 141 14.63 8.13 -7.84
CA SER A 141 15.60 8.74 -8.75
C SER A 141 16.80 7.84 -9.08
N GLY A 142 17.39 8.05 -10.27
CA GLY A 142 18.51 7.29 -10.79
C GLY A 142 18.10 5.96 -11.39
N SER A 143 18.79 4.90 -10.99
CA SER A 143 18.61 3.53 -11.45
C SER A 143 17.73 2.76 -10.47
N ILE A 144 16.67 2.16 -10.96
CA ILE A 144 15.80 1.33 -10.12
C ILE A 144 16.10 -0.16 -10.34
N THR A 145 15.75 -0.97 -9.35
CA THR A 145 15.76 -2.43 -9.47
C THR A 145 14.33 -2.95 -9.65
N LEU A 146 14.08 -3.86 -10.58
CA LEU A 146 12.81 -4.54 -10.75
C LEU A 146 12.99 -6.04 -10.50
N SER A 147 12.33 -6.56 -9.48
CA SER A 147 12.21 -8.01 -9.28
C SER A 147 11.19 -8.59 -10.25
N ILE A 148 11.61 -9.58 -11.03
CA ILE A 148 10.78 -10.28 -12.03
C ILE A 148 10.75 -11.79 -11.77
N PRO A 149 9.66 -12.49 -12.15
CA PRO A 149 9.57 -13.93 -11.95
C PRO A 149 10.58 -14.69 -12.81
N PRO A 150 10.83 -15.99 -12.54
CA PRO A 150 11.79 -16.80 -13.32
C PRO A 150 11.49 -16.86 -14.82
N SER A 151 10.21 -16.76 -15.21
CA SER A 151 9.76 -16.69 -16.61
C SER A 151 10.23 -15.42 -17.33
N ALA A 152 10.62 -14.39 -16.59
CA ALA A 152 10.92 -13.04 -17.05
C ALA A 152 9.74 -12.31 -17.72
N GLU A 153 8.53 -12.82 -17.57
CA GLU A 153 7.33 -12.17 -18.07
C GLU A 153 6.82 -11.14 -17.07
N ILE A 154 6.60 -9.91 -17.53
CA ILE A 154 5.94 -8.86 -16.75
C ILE A 154 4.43 -8.94 -17.08
N PRO A 155 3.57 -9.31 -16.11
CA PRO A 155 2.12 -9.35 -16.33
C PRO A 155 1.59 -7.98 -16.73
N ARG A 156 0.76 -7.92 -17.79
CA ARG A 156 0.22 -6.66 -18.33
C ARG A 156 -0.71 -5.93 -17.37
N ASP A 157 -1.34 -6.68 -16.48
CA ASP A 157 -2.24 -6.23 -15.43
C ASP A 157 -1.52 -6.00 -14.08
N SER A 158 -0.20 -6.19 -14.02
CA SER A 158 0.57 -5.83 -12.82
C SER A 158 0.53 -4.32 -12.59
N VAL A 159 0.62 -3.91 -11.31
CA VAL A 159 0.76 -2.50 -10.92
C VAL A 159 1.97 -1.87 -11.62
N PHE A 160 3.09 -2.61 -11.71
CA PHE A 160 4.26 -2.16 -12.47
C PHE A 160 3.92 -1.81 -13.92
N ALA A 161 3.24 -2.69 -14.66
CA ALA A 161 2.91 -2.43 -16.06
C ALA A 161 1.84 -1.34 -16.25
N ARG A 162 0.82 -1.30 -15.40
CA ARG A 162 -0.33 -0.39 -15.52
C ARG A 162 -0.03 1.02 -15.00
N ILE A 163 0.78 1.16 -13.97
CA ILE A 163 0.94 2.40 -13.18
C ILE A 163 2.38 2.90 -13.19
N GLU A 164 3.31 2.09 -12.69
CA GLU A 164 4.69 2.51 -12.41
C GLU A 164 5.44 2.75 -13.72
N TRP A 165 5.27 1.87 -14.72
CA TRP A 165 5.88 2.03 -16.03
C TRP A 165 5.42 3.32 -16.76
N PRO A 166 4.11 3.63 -16.89
CA PRO A 166 3.68 4.93 -17.40
C PRO A 166 4.20 6.13 -16.59
N ALA A 167 4.36 6.02 -15.27
CA ALA A 167 4.94 7.07 -14.45
C ALA A 167 6.44 7.27 -14.74
N ILE A 168 7.22 6.19 -14.90
CA ILE A 168 8.62 6.22 -15.35
C ILE A 168 8.76 6.92 -16.70
N GLN A 169 7.87 6.61 -17.65
CA GLN A 169 7.91 7.19 -19.00
C GLN A 169 7.59 8.69 -19.00
N ARG A 170 6.68 9.16 -18.13
CA ARG A 170 6.32 10.59 -18.02
C ARG A 170 7.34 11.40 -17.21
N GLY A 171 7.91 10.80 -16.16
CA GLY A 171 8.90 11.42 -15.30
C GLY A 171 10.29 11.49 -15.94
N ASN A 172 11.19 12.26 -15.33
CA ASN A 172 12.60 12.38 -15.73
C ASN A 172 13.58 11.96 -14.65
N ASN A 173 13.09 11.45 -13.50
CA ASN A 173 13.93 11.13 -12.36
C ASN A 173 14.61 9.76 -12.49
N ILE A 174 14.01 8.82 -13.23
CA ILE A 174 14.51 7.46 -13.43
C ILE A 174 15.21 7.35 -14.79
N ASP A 175 16.46 6.92 -14.74
CA ASP A 175 17.41 6.82 -15.85
C ASP A 175 17.50 5.40 -16.43
N SER A 176 17.36 4.39 -15.56
CA SER A 176 17.49 2.98 -15.96
C SER A 176 16.75 2.02 -15.03
N ILE A 177 16.45 0.84 -15.56
CA ILE A 177 15.83 -0.27 -14.83
C ILE A 177 16.74 -1.49 -14.95
N TYR A 178 17.17 -2.01 -13.82
CA TYR A 178 17.87 -3.29 -13.73
C TYR A 178 16.90 -4.37 -13.24
N ALA A 179 16.70 -5.41 -14.04
CA ALA A 179 15.89 -6.55 -13.66
C ALA A 179 16.71 -7.60 -12.90
N VAL A 180 16.20 -8.05 -11.76
CA VAL A 180 16.71 -9.20 -11.00
C VAL A 180 15.66 -10.30 -11.01
N LYS A 181 16.06 -11.52 -11.36
CA LYS A 181 15.18 -12.68 -11.35
C LYS A 181 15.21 -13.32 -9.97
N LEU A 182 14.08 -13.35 -9.29
CA LEU A 182 13.94 -13.98 -7.97
C LEU A 182 13.02 -15.20 -8.07
N ASP A 183 13.28 -16.20 -7.24
CA ASP A 183 12.38 -17.36 -7.12
C ASP A 183 11.09 -16.96 -6.39
N THR A 184 9.97 -17.47 -6.88
CA THR A 184 8.64 -17.30 -6.28
C THR A 184 8.24 -18.48 -5.41
N GLY A 185 8.94 -19.63 -5.53
CA GLY A 185 8.68 -20.84 -4.75
C GLY A 185 9.38 -20.82 -3.39
N ASP A 186 10.71 -20.85 -3.41
CA ASP A 186 11.55 -20.72 -2.22
C ASP A 186 11.95 -19.24 -2.07
N ALA A 187 10.99 -18.38 -1.70
CA ALA A 187 11.15 -16.92 -1.60
C ALA A 187 12.16 -16.48 -0.51
N ASP A 188 13.44 -16.81 -0.69
CA ASP A 188 14.55 -16.57 0.23
C ASP A 188 15.37 -15.33 -0.14
N GLY A 189 14.96 -14.62 -1.19
CA GLY A 189 15.65 -13.44 -1.71
C GLY A 189 16.92 -13.75 -2.51
N THR A 190 17.28 -15.02 -2.74
CA THR A 190 18.45 -15.37 -3.53
C THR A 190 18.19 -15.11 -5.03
N PRO A 191 19.03 -14.30 -5.71
CA PRO A 191 18.85 -14.05 -7.13
C PRO A 191 19.22 -15.26 -7.97
N LEU A 192 18.34 -15.63 -8.91
CA LEU A 192 18.57 -16.68 -9.91
C LEU A 192 19.61 -16.27 -10.96
N SER A 193 19.84 -14.96 -11.11
CA SER A 193 20.85 -14.40 -12.00
C SER A 193 21.30 -13.03 -11.50
N ALA A 194 22.50 -12.61 -11.94
CA ALA A 194 22.93 -11.23 -11.75
C ALA A 194 21.90 -10.24 -12.35
N PRO A 195 21.78 -9.02 -11.79
CA PRO A 195 20.93 -7.98 -12.35
C PRO A 195 21.29 -7.69 -13.82
N THR A 196 20.25 -7.50 -14.64
CA THR A 196 20.38 -7.26 -16.08
C THR A 196 19.74 -5.92 -16.46
N LEU A 197 20.36 -5.16 -17.36
CA LEU A 197 19.77 -3.91 -17.83
C LEU A 197 18.51 -4.24 -18.67
N LEU A 198 17.34 -3.85 -18.16
CA LEU A 198 16.06 -4.05 -18.82
C LEU A 198 15.70 -2.85 -19.70
N TRP A 199 15.96 -1.64 -19.21
CA TRP A 199 15.67 -0.41 -19.90
C TRP A 199 16.62 0.71 -19.48
N SER A 200 16.89 1.64 -20.39
CA SER A 200 17.56 2.89 -20.10
C SER A 200 16.97 4.01 -20.94
N ARG A 201 16.89 5.22 -20.38
CA ARG A 201 16.45 6.41 -21.08
C ARG A 201 17.45 6.75 -22.19
N CYS A 202 16.95 6.98 -23.41
CA CYS A 202 17.77 7.51 -24.48
C CYS A 202 18.15 8.96 -24.15
N GLY A 203 19.46 9.24 -24.09
CA GLY A 203 20.01 10.58 -23.93
C GLY A 203 19.91 11.44 -25.19
#